data_AF-A0A9W8X3G7-F1
#
_entry.id   AF-A0A9W8X3G7-F1
#
_cell.length_a   1.000
_cell.length_b   1.000
_cell.length_c   1.000
_cell.angle_alpha   90.00
_cell.angle_beta   90.00
_cell.angle_gamma   90.00
#
_symmetry.space_group_name_H-M   'P 1'
#
loop_
_entity.id
_entity.type
_entity.pdbx_description
1 polymer ?
#
loop_
_entity_poly.entity_id
_entity_poly.type
_entity_poly.pdbx_seq_one_letter_code
_entity_poly.pdbx_strand_id
1 'polypeptide(L)'
;MISHFYNNKHFHELPGFTQNEKTGLWEFQDNPTYQEIYRLAESIPAKYAYFADPMLFLSTRSEATSIDDIIVSLRHKLCKDARDKVYGLLALLENGQALDLRPDYTMPVGDLYRQVTQVIITQSNGDLRYLTGSGFGSDSNQLPSWVRDFAAPLHPVRASNERNRFNKYSLYYASGEMKSKAKVMGEDTLCLSGTFVDYVGCMGASIDYRDWDHPQGVLHGVQAWAELAGVSALDSYCTPGSAQERFWRTITADSFVDDDEYVRIPTASHAALSSWFTTVKSSIDRGRDPLVTPYVFAFWSAVSGRNFFMTKSGHMGLCFPHARLGDEVWVLAGGKVPFVLRPLDEAADTAEAPTITRKLIGECYLDSYMDGEALQKEGATMIGTRYLEIKTLPAVEPELPSILDSLGDRVRGTKCLDLACGTGKYTHLLSSLGATRVSGYDISPTMISGALATYPPSQYPTLHFGVADCSIPGSLPTSEDCAFDLVFSAWFLNYAGSERELTNMFRVIESQMALDGRFVGLTTDAHDSNMHIPKVDFYGLNILVLDPAYIAPDTGEIVGIKAKVQVGKGGFEFDCFQFRADVYERCAKAAGLKLIWGKCVVPDDERNQTDYWQEWLARPTFAMLEATRIEQ
;
A
#
# COMPACT_ATOMS: atom_id res chain seq x y z
N MET A 1 18.22 31.26 -16.61
CA MET A 1 19.67 31.48 -16.36
C MET A 1 20.22 30.43 -15.41
N ILE A 2 19.86 30.38 -14.12
CA ILE A 2 20.47 29.42 -13.17
C ILE A 2 20.16 27.94 -13.48
N SER A 3 18.92 27.56 -13.87
CA SER A 3 18.65 26.17 -14.33
C SER A 3 19.31 25.82 -15.67
N HIS A 4 19.67 26.85 -16.46
CA HIS A 4 20.44 26.70 -17.69
C HIS A 4 21.93 26.47 -17.39
N PHE A 5 22.44 27.10 -16.33
CA PHE A 5 23.83 26.93 -15.90
C PHE A 5 24.06 25.56 -15.23
N TYR A 6 23.09 25.02 -14.50
CA TYR A 6 23.27 23.83 -13.67
C TYR A 6 23.21 22.49 -14.44
N ASN A 7 22.54 22.43 -15.59
CA ASN A 7 22.13 21.15 -16.23
C ASN A 7 22.78 20.83 -17.58
N ASN A 8 23.91 21.45 -17.90
CA ASN A 8 24.72 21.08 -19.06
C ASN A 8 24.01 21.09 -20.44
N LYS A 9 22.86 21.76 -20.60
CA LYS A 9 22.10 21.81 -21.86
C LYS A 9 22.10 23.23 -22.43
N HIS A 10 22.33 23.34 -23.75
CA HIS A 10 22.45 24.58 -24.55
C HIS A 10 23.81 25.33 -24.53
N PHE A 11 24.93 24.65 -24.30
CA PHE A 11 26.26 25.29 -24.29
C PHE A 11 26.71 25.94 -25.60
N HIS A 12 26.23 25.45 -26.74
CA HIS A 12 26.55 25.99 -28.06
C HIS A 12 26.03 27.43 -28.26
N GLU A 13 25.12 27.88 -27.40
CA GLU A 13 24.54 29.23 -27.43
C GLU A 13 25.23 30.19 -26.44
N LEU A 14 26.15 29.69 -25.60
CA LEU A 14 26.85 30.47 -24.58
C LEU A 14 28.30 30.80 -25.01
N PRO A 15 28.81 32.03 -24.77
CA PRO A 15 30.19 32.37 -25.06
C PRO A 15 31.19 31.56 -24.20
N GLY A 16 32.15 30.86 -24.82
CA GLY A 16 33.26 30.18 -24.13
C GLY A 16 33.27 28.65 -24.16
N PHE A 17 32.36 28.01 -24.90
CA PHE A 17 32.38 26.57 -25.18
C PHE A 17 32.84 26.29 -26.62
N THR A 18 33.67 25.26 -26.80
CA THR A 18 34.12 24.80 -28.12
C THR A 18 33.95 23.29 -28.23
N GLN A 19 33.47 22.81 -29.38
CA GLN A 19 33.33 21.38 -29.62
C GLN A 19 34.70 20.77 -29.93
N ASN A 20 35.10 19.77 -29.15
CA ASN A 20 36.35 19.04 -29.38
C ASN A 20 36.24 18.26 -30.70
N GLU A 21 37.07 18.63 -31.67
CA GLU A 21 37.02 18.09 -33.04
C GLU A 21 37.31 16.58 -33.13
N LYS A 22 37.93 15.97 -32.11
CA LYS A 22 38.23 14.53 -32.09
C LYS A 22 37.15 13.69 -31.41
N THR A 23 36.46 14.24 -30.41
CA THR A 23 35.49 13.49 -29.59
C THR A 23 34.04 13.88 -29.89
N GLY A 24 33.81 15.02 -30.56
CA GLY A 24 32.49 15.58 -30.80
C GLY A 24 31.80 16.13 -29.54
N LEU A 25 32.48 16.11 -28.40
CA LEU A 25 31.97 16.59 -27.12
C LEU A 25 32.26 18.08 -26.94
N TRP A 26 31.34 18.80 -26.30
CA TRP A 26 31.53 20.22 -25.99
C TRP A 26 32.39 20.37 -24.74
N GLU A 27 33.50 21.10 -24.86
CA GLU A 27 34.44 21.34 -23.77
C GLU A 27 34.44 22.81 -23.37
N PHE A 28 34.50 23.07 -22.06
CA PHE A 28 34.51 24.41 -21.49
C PHE A 28 35.94 24.95 -21.45
N GLN A 29 36.17 26.15 -21.99
CA GLN A 29 37.41 26.87 -21.70
C GLN A 29 37.28 27.59 -20.36
N ASP A 30 38.27 27.42 -19.48
CA ASP A 30 38.38 28.09 -18.17
C ASP A 30 38.05 29.60 -18.28
N ASN A 31 36.80 29.96 -17.98
CA ASN A 31 36.35 31.34 -17.92
C ASN A 31 36.10 31.71 -16.45
N PRO A 32 36.98 32.53 -15.84
CA PRO A 32 36.91 32.90 -14.44
C PRO A 32 35.58 33.51 -14.02
N THR A 33 34.93 34.26 -14.92
CA THR A 33 33.64 34.92 -14.66
C THR A 33 32.52 33.92 -14.42
N TYR A 34 32.52 32.80 -15.15
CA TYR A 34 31.51 31.75 -15.00
C TYR A 34 31.77 30.84 -13.81
N GLN A 35 33.04 30.56 -13.48
CA GLN A 35 33.38 29.89 -12.22
C GLN A 35 32.94 30.73 -11.01
N GLU A 36 33.05 32.05 -11.12
CA GLU A 36 32.58 32.98 -10.09
C GLU A 36 31.04 33.03 -10.02
N ILE A 37 30.33 32.98 -11.15
CA ILE A 37 28.86 32.83 -11.20
C ILE A 37 28.42 31.48 -10.60
N TYR A 38 29.12 30.38 -10.86
CA TYR A 38 28.85 29.06 -10.29
C TYR A 38 29.07 29.06 -8.77
N ARG A 39 30.21 29.59 -8.31
CA ARG A 39 30.52 29.75 -6.89
C ARG A 39 29.51 30.68 -6.19
N LEU A 40 29.05 31.72 -6.89
CA LEU A 40 27.98 32.61 -6.43
C LEU A 40 26.64 31.87 -6.35
N ALA A 41 26.27 31.05 -7.33
CA ALA A 41 25.04 30.28 -7.37
C ALA A 41 24.96 29.22 -6.24
N GLU A 42 26.06 28.51 -5.98
CA GLU A 42 26.21 27.60 -4.83
C GLU A 42 26.18 28.35 -3.47
N SER A 43 26.46 29.65 -3.47
CA SER A 43 26.41 30.50 -2.28
C SER A 43 25.06 31.20 -2.05
N ILE A 44 24.07 31.01 -2.95
CA ILE A 44 22.74 31.64 -2.82
C ILE A 44 21.94 30.96 -1.71
N PRO A 45 21.50 31.70 -0.67
CA PRO A 45 20.57 31.19 0.32
C PRO A 45 19.31 30.58 -0.29
N ALA A 46 18.85 29.43 0.21
CA ALA A 46 17.70 28.72 -0.35
C ALA A 46 16.42 29.58 -0.47
N LYS A 47 16.24 30.59 0.39
CA LYS A 47 15.11 31.53 0.33
C LYS A 47 15.09 32.43 -0.92
N TYR A 48 16.23 32.58 -1.61
CA TYR A 48 16.36 33.36 -2.84
C TYR A 48 16.43 32.50 -4.10
N ALA A 49 16.26 31.17 -3.99
CA ALA A 49 16.09 30.32 -5.16
C ALA A 49 14.81 30.76 -5.90
N TYR A 50 15.00 31.49 -7.00
CA TYR A 50 13.93 32.18 -7.69
C TYR A 50 12.87 31.21 -8.22
N PHE A 51 11.62 31.56 -7.98
CA PHE A 51 10.44 31.00 -8.62
C PHE A 51 10.46 31.37 -10.11
N ALA A 52 10.70 30.40 -10.99
CA ALA A 52 10.50 30.64 -12.42
C ALA A 52 9.01 30.94 -12.67
N ASP A 53 8.70 32.11 -13.24
CA ASP A 53 7.33 32.44 -13.63
C ASP A 53 6.88 31.49 -14.75
N PRO A 54 5.77 30.76 -14.59
CA PRO A 54 5.26 29.83 -15.59
C PRO A 54 5.07 30.43 -16.97
N MET A 55 4.75 31.72 -17.04
CA MET A 55 4.54 32.40 -18.33
C MET A 55 5.80 32.40 -19.20
N LEU A 56 7.00 32.43 -18.59
CA LEU A 56 8.28 32.30 -19.30
C LEU A 56 8.53 30.87 -19.78
N PHE A 57 7.94 29.86 -19.12
CA PHE A 57 8.09 28.45 -19.46
C PHE A 57 7.07 27.98 -20.50
N LEU A 58 5.81 28.45 -20.41
CA LEU A 58 4.75 28.18 -21.39
C LEU A 58 5.09 28.70 -22.79
N SER A 59 5.91 29.76 -22.90
CA SER A 59 6.45 30.22 -24.19
C SER A 59 7.56 29.34 -24.78
N THR A 60 8.12 28.40 -24.00
CA THR A 60 9.26 27.55 -24.41
C THR A 60 8.93 26.06 -24.50
N ARG A 61 7.80 25.61 -23.93
CA ARG A 61 7.29 24.23 -24.08
C ARG A 61 6.07 24.25 -24.99
N SER A 62 6.13 23.53 -26.11
CA SER A 62 4.99 23.23 -26.99
C SER A 62 3.98 22.23 -26.39
N GLU A 63 3.85 22.18 -25.07
CA GLU A 63 3.29 21.03 -24.33
C GLU A 63 2.30 21.40 -23.21
N ALA A 64 1.67 22.57 -23.23
CA ALA A 64 0.48 22.78 -22.43
C ALA A 64 -0.69 22.01 -23.06
N THR A 65 -0.76 20.70 -22.78
CA THR A 65 -1.64 19.75 -23.49
C THR A 65 -3.07 19.66 -22.93
N SER A 66 -3.32 20.19 -21.73
CA SER A 66 -4.65 20.15 -21.08
C SER A 66 -5.01 21.41 -20.31
N ILE A 67 -6.31 21.66 -20.13
CA ILE A 67 -6.83 22.80 -19.36
C ILE A 67 -6.45 22.75 -17.87
N ASP A 68 -6.32 21.55 -17.29
CA ASP A 68 -5.88 21.36 -15.91
C ASP A 68 -4.44 21.86 -15.70
N ASP A 69 -3.51 21.52 -16.61
CA ASP A 69 -2.11 21.95 -16.53
C ASP A 69 -1.96 23.47 -16.57
N ILE A 70 -2.74 24.15 -17.43
CA ILE A 70 -2.74 25.61 -17.57
C ILE A 70 -3.32 26.26 -16.31
N ILE A 71 -4.47 25.77 -15.83
CA ILE A 71 -5.11 26.28 -14.62
C ILE A 71 -4.16 26.15 -13.42
N VAL A 72 -3.60 24.97 -13.17
CA VAL A 72 -2.66 24.74 -12.05
C VAL A 72 -1.45 25.68 -12.15
N SER A 73 -0.92 25.89 -13.35
CA SER A 73 0.24 26.76 -13.57
C SER A 73 -0.06 28.24 -13.29
N LEU A 74 -1.23 28.73 -13.69
CA LEU A 74 -1.58 30.15 -13.67
C LEU A 74 -2.55 30.56 -12.55
N ARG A 75 -2.98 29.60 -11.71
CA ARG A 75 -3.96 29.83 -10.62
C ARG A 75 -3.60 30.97 -9.67
N HIS A 76 -2.32 31.22 -9.42
CA HIS A 76 -1.86 32.29 -8.53
C HIS A 76 -1.94 33.70 -9.11
N LYS A 77 -2.16 33.86 -10.41
CA LYS A 77 -2.31 35.18 -11.04
C LYS A 77 -3.64 35.81 -10.61
N LEU A 78 -3.68 37.13 -10.46
CA LEU A 78 -4.94 37.80 -10.11
C LEU A 78 -5.81 37.99 -11.36
N CYS A 79 -7.13 38.00 -11.18
CA CYS A 79 -8.10 38.35 -12.21
C CYS A 79 -9.14 39.31 -11.63
N LYS A 80 -9.77 40.13 -12.50
CA LYS A 80 -10.85 41.03 -12.09
C LYS A 80 -12.18 40.29 -12.01
N ASP A 81 -12.46 39.47 -13.02
CA ASP A 81 -13.61 38.58 -13.05
C ASP A 81 -13.15 37.14 -12.78
N ALA A 82 -13.83 36.41 -11.90
CA ALA A 82 -13.46 35.04 -11.56
C ALA A 82 -13.52 34.11 -12.78
N ARG A 83 -14.43 34.36 -13.74
CA ARG A 83 -14.59 33.55 -14.96
C ARG A 83 -13.37 33.64 -15.88
N ASP A 84 -12.56 34.69 -15.77
CA ASP A 84 -11.30 34.83 -16.54
C ASP A 84 -10.25 33.77 -16.17
N LYS A 85 -10.41 33.09 -15.03
CA LYS A 85 -9.62 31.91 -14.68
C LYS A 85 -9.82 30.74 -15.62
N VAL A 86 -10.88 30.77 -16.40
CA VAL A 86 -11.18 29.81 -17.46
C VAL A 86 -11.09 30.54 -18.80
N TYR A 87 -11.96 31.53 -19.03
CA TYR A 87 -12.10 32.17 -20.34
C TYR A 87 -10.86 32.92 -20.80
N GLY A 88 -10.13 33.56 -19.89
CA GLY A 88 -8.88 34.25 -20.20
C GLY A 88 -7.73 33.30 -20.56
N LEU A 89 -7.85 32.01 -20.20
CA LEU A 89 -6.83 31.00 -20.43
C LEU A 89 -7.12 30.11 -21.66
N LEU A 90 -8.35 30.15 -22.21
CA LEU A 90 -8.74 29.33 -23.36
C LEU A 90 -7.84 29.55 -24.59
N ALA A 91 -7.35 30.77 -24.79
CA ALA A 91 -6.46 31.10 -25.90
C ALA A 91 -5.05 30.49 -25.79
N LEU A 92 -4.68 29.93 -24.63
CA LEU A 92 -3.39 29.28 -24.39
C LEU A 92 -3.43 27.77 -24.64
N LEU A 93 -4.59 27.19 -24.94
CA LEU A 93 -4.73 25.78 -25.30
C LEU A 93 -4.31 25.58 -26.76
N GLU A 94 -3.17 24.91 -27.00
CA GLU A 94 -2.77 24.51 -28.35
C GLU A 94 -3.48 23.21 -28.81
N ASN A 95 -3.69 23.08 -30.13
CA ASN A 95 -4.11 21.87 -30.83
C ASN A 95 -5.49 21.26 -30.50
N GLY A 96 -6.57 21.96 -30.86
CA GLY A 96 -7.78 21.28 -31.36
C GLY A 96 -8.55 20.38 -30.37
N GLN A 97 -8.29 20.43 -29.07
CA GLN A 97 -9.26 19.94 -28.10
C GLN A 97 -10.48 20.86 -28.17
N ALA A 98 -11.50 20.43 -28.90
CA ALA A 98 -12.79 21.10 -28.96
C ALA A 98 -13.44 21.05 -27.57
N LEU A 99 -13.03 21.96 -26.69
CA LEU A 99 -13.81 22.33 -25.53
C LEU A 99 -14.97 23.16 -26.07
N ASP A 100 -16.20 22.68 -25.93
CA ASP A 100 -17.41 23.46 -26.25
C ASP A 100 -17.65 24.52 -25.16
N LEU A 101 -16.60 25.26 -24.83
CA LEU A 101 -16.56 26.34 -23.85
C LEU A 101 -16.39 27.64 -24.63
N ARG A 102 -17.44 28.46 -24.65
CA ARG A 102 -17.39 29.82 -25.17
C ARG A 102 -17.49 30.81 -24.01
N PRO A 103 -16.80 31.96 -24.07
CA PRO A 103 -16.94 32.97 -23.03
C PRO A 103 -18.40 33.43 -22.89
N ASP A 104 -19.00 33.12 -21.74
CA ASP A 104 -20.33 33.57 -21.33
C ASP A 104 -20.24 34.16 -19.91
N TYR A 105 -20.16 35.49 -19.84
CA TYR A 105 -20.05 36.21 -18.57
C TYR A 105 -21.40 36.35 -17.84
N THR A 106 -22.48 35.77 -18.38
CA THR A 106 -23.78 35.68 -17.69
C THR A 106 -23.89 34.43 -16.82
N MET A 107 -23.07 33.40 -17.08
CA MET A 107 -23.05 32.16 -16.31
C MET A 107 -22.55 32.40 -14.87
N PRO A 108 -23.21 31.82 -13.85
CA PRO A 108 -22.69 31.80 -12.49
C PRO A 108 -21.32 31.12 -12.41
N VAL A 109 -20.42 31.66 -11.57
CA VAL A 109 -19.04 31.15 -11.43
C VAL A 109 -19.02 29.67 -11.02
N GLY A 110 -19.90 29.29 -10.09
CA GLY A 110 -20.02 27.90 -9.63
C GLY A 110 -20.34 26.93 -10.76
N ASP A 111 -21.29 27.29 -11.62
CA ASP A 111 -21.72 26.47 -12.77
C ASP A 111 -20.58 26.30 -13.78
N LEU A 112 -19.89 27.40 -14.10
CA LEU A 112 -18.74 27.36 -14.99
C LEU A 112 -17.64 26.43 -14.46
N TYR A 113 -17.30 26.51 -13.18
CA TYR A 113 -16.24 25.68 -12.60
C TYR A 113 -16.63 24.21 -12.50
N ARG A 114 -17.92 23.91 -12.25
CA ARG A 114 -18.48 22.55 -12.34
C ARG A 114 -18.35 22.00 -13.76
N GLN A 115 -18.79 22.77 -14.77
CA GLN A 115 -18.71 22.39 -16.18
C GLN A 115 -17.27 22.11 -16.62
N VAL A 116 -16.33 22.99 -16.25
CA VAL A 116 -14.90 22.83 -16.58
C VAL A 116 -14.30 21.63 -15.86
N THR A 117 -14.68 21.37 -14.61
CA THR A 117 -14.19 20.19 -13.88
C THR A 117 -14.70 18.88 -14.52
N GLN A 118 -15.94 18.84 -15.01
CA GLN A 118 -16.47 17.68 -15.76
C GLN A 118 -15.70 17.41 -17.05
N VAL A 119 -15.32 18.48 -17.76
CA VAL A 119 -14.43 18.38 -18.93
C VAL A 119 -13.07 17.77 -18.52
N ILE A 120 -12.45 18.27 -17.45
CA ILE A 120 -11.18 17.76 -16.93
C ILE A 120 -11.28 16.27 -16.58
N ILE A 121 -12.35 15.86 -15.88
CA ILE A 121 -12.62 14.45 -15.54
C ILE A 121 -12.68 13.58 -16.81
N THR A 122 -13.35 14.07 -17.85
CA THR A 122 -13.50 13.32 -19.12
C THR A 122 -12.16 13.18 -19.85
N GLN A 123 -11.32 14.21 -19.78
CA GLN A 123 -10.00 14.23 -20.42
C GLN A 123 -8.91 13.50 -19.63
N SER A 124 -9.13 13.21 -18.34
CA SER A 124 -8.10 12.64 -17.48
C SER A 124 -7.78 11.16 -17.76
N ASN A 125 -8.55 10.49 -18.63
CA ASN A 125 -8.37 9.07 -18.98
C ASN A 125 -8.31 8.14 -17.74
N GLY A 126 -9.07 8.49 -16.70
CA GLY A 126 -9.16 7.75 -15.46
C GLY A 126 -8.08 8.10 -14.42
N ASP A 127 -7.18 9.05 -14.68
CA ASP A 127 -6.24 9.57 -13.68
C ASP A 127 -6.95 10.61 -12.78
N LEU A 128 -6.66 10.61 -11.47
CA LEU A 128 -7.24 11.51 -10.48
C LEU A 128 -6.37 12.73 -10.10
N ARG A 129 -5.34 13.06 -10.87
CA ARG A 129 -4.42 14.20 -10.62
C ARG A 129 -5.16 15.53 -10.44
N TYR A 130 -6.27 15.74 -11.13
CA TYR A 130 -7.09 16.96 -11.02
C TYR A 130 -7.69 17.20 -9.62
N LEU A 131 -7.74 16.16 -8.77
CA LEU A 131 -8.17 16.23 -7.36
C LEU A 131 -7.04 16.64 -6.40
N THR A 132 -5.83 16.97 -6.90
CA THR A 132 -4.67 17.31 -6.05
C THR A 132 -4.50 18.82 -5.84
N GLY A 133 -3.90 19.28 -4.75
CA GLY A 133 -3.68 20.71 -4.49
C GLY A 133 -4.82 21.39 -3.73
N SER A 134 -4.79 22.72 -3.60
CA SER A 134 -5.71 23.46 -2.73
C SER A 134 -6.91 24.11 -3.45
N GLY A 135 -7.89 24.56 -2.66
CA GLY A 135 -8.99 25.41 -3.13
C GLY A 135 -10.24 24.67 -3.56
N PHE A 136 -10.50 23.49 -3.04
CA PHE A 136 -11.71 22.72 -3.30
C PHE A 136 -12.88 23.12 -2.39
N GLY A 137 -14.11 22.93 -2.87
CA GLY A 137 -15.31 23.00 -2.02
C GLY A 137 -15.59 24.39 -1.45
N SER A 138 -15.45 25.43 -2.28
CA SER A 138 -15.68 26.83 -1.89
C SER A 138 -17.14 27.11 -1.55
N ASP A 139 -17.40 27.46 -0.29
CA ASP A 139 -18.75 27.81 0.18
C ASP A 139 -19.30 29.06 -0.52
N SER A 140 -18.45 30.06 -0.81
CA SER A 140 -18.86 31.31 -1.45
C SER A 140 -19.40 31.13 -2.87
N ASN A 141 -18.94 30.09 -3.56
CA ASN A 141 -19.37 29.73 -4.91
C ASN A 141 -20.25 28.47 -4.93
N GLN A 142 -20.66 27.96 -3.75
CA GLN A 142 -21.47 26.74 -3.58
C GLN A 142 -20.88 25.54 -4.33
N LEU A 143 -19.55 25.39 -4.28
CA LEU A 143 -18.86 24.34 -5.02
C LEU A 143 -18.85 23.02 -4.23
N PRO A 144 -19.13 21.88 -4.88
CA PRO A 144 -18.88 20.56 -4.29
C PRO A 144 -17.43 20.36 -3.89
N SER A 145 -17.16 19.45 -2.96
CA SER A 145 -15.80 19.22 -2.46
C SER A 145 -14.81 18.67 -3.48
N TRP A 146 -15.28 18.18 -4.62
CA TRP A 146 -14.43 17.71 -5.73
C TRP A 146 -14.23 18.77 -6.82
N VAL A 147 -14.83 19.95 -6.68
CA VAL A 147 -14.73 21.07 -7.63
C VAL A 147 -13.83 22.16 -7.05
N ARG A 148 -12.84 22.58 -7.84
CA ARG A 148 -11.89 23.60 -7.43
C ARG A 148 -12.42 25.00 -7.72
N ASP A 149 -12.24 25.89 -6.77
CA ASP A 149 -12.32 27.32 -7.00
C ASP A 149 -11.02 27.82 -7.65
N PHE A 150 -11.09 28.03 -8.97
CA PHE A 150 -9.96 28.51 -9.76
C PHE A 150 -9.56 29.96 -9.42
N ALA A 151 -10.46 30.73 -8.79
CA ALA A 151 -10.21 32.11 -8.37
C ALA A 151 -9.80 32.24 -6.90
N ALA A 152 -9.92 31.18 -6.10
CA ALA A 152 -9.54 31.24 -4.70
C ALA A 152 -8.06 31.66 -4.53
N PRO A 153 -7.76 32.62 -3.62
CA PRO A 153 -6.43 33.18 -3.48
C PRO A 153 -5.36 32.13 -3.21
N LEU A 154 -4.25 32.22 -3.95
CA LEU A 154 -3.09 31.35 -3.78
C LEU A 154 -1.80 32.17 -3.87
N HIS A 155 -1.03 32.16 -2.77
CA HIS A 155 0.27 32.85 -2.73
C HIS A 155 1.23 32.23 -3.77
N PRO A 156 2.03 33.03 -4.51
CA PRO A 156 2.91 32.52 -5.57
C PRO A 156 3.87 31.40 -5.12
N VAL A 157 4.41 31.50 -3.90
CA VAL A 157 5.28 30.47 -3.31
C VAL A 157 4.53 29.14 -3.12
N ARG A 158 3.30 29.20 -2.60
CA ARG A 158 2.47 28.01 -2.41
C ARG A 158 2.09 27.40 -3.75
N ALA A 159 1.78 28.23 -4.75
CA ALA A 159 1.49 27.78 -6.10
C ALA A 159 2.68 27.05 -6.75
N SER A 160 3.90 27.55 -6.52
CA SER A 160 5.10 26.86 -7.00
C SER A 160 5.29 25.50 -6.32
N ASN A 161 5.06 25.42 -5.01
CA ASN A 161 5.17 24.15 -4.28
C ASN A 161 4.06 23.17 -4.67
N GLU A 162 2.83 23.64 -4.91
CA GLU A 162 1.75 22.83 -5.48
C GLU A 162 2.10 22.29 -6.86
N ARG A 163 2.69 23.12 -7.74
CA ARG A 163 3.16 22.67 -9.05
C ARG A 163 4.28 21.63 -8.95
N ASN A 164 5.20 21.81 -8.02
CA ASN A 164 6.24 20.82 -7.78
C ASN A 164 5.64 19.48 -7.31
N ARG A 165 4.63 19.50 -6.43
CA ARG A 165 3.88 18.29 -6.04
C ARG A 165 3.11 17.68 -7.22
N PHE A 166 2.52 18.51 -8.06
CA PHE A 166 1.84 18.08 -9.29
C PHE A 166 2.80 17.36 -10.24
N ASN A 167 4.04 17.83 -10.38
CA ASN A 167 5.08 17.16 -11.16
C ASN A 167 5.54 15.84 -10.51
N LYS A 168 5.58 15.78 -9.18
CA LYS A 168 5.91 14.55 -8.42
C LYS A 168 4.82 13.48 -8.49
N TYR A 169 3.59 13.84 -8.82
CA TYR A 169 2.44 12.93 -8.76
C TYR A 169 2.66 11.62 -9.55
N SER A 170 3.41 11.67 -10.66
CA SER A 170 3.76 10.50 -11.47
C SER A 170 4.77 9.53 -10.83
N LEU A 171 5.45 9.93 -9.76
CA LEU A 171 6.44 9.10 -9.04
C LEU A 171 5.80 8.05 -8.13
N TYR A 172 4.50 8.18 -7.89
CA TYR A 172 3.77 7.34 -6.96
C TYR A 172 2.78 6.45 -7.70
N TYR A 173 2.34 5.42 -7.00
CA TYR A 173 1.58 4.30 -7.55
C TYR A 173 0.58 3.70 -6.54
N ALA A 174 0.01 4.55 -5.68
CA ALA A 174 -0.82 4.12 -4.56
C ALA A 174 -1.96 3.16 -4.94
N SER A 175 -2.64 3.40 -6.08
CA SER A 175 -3.72 2.54 -6.61
C SER A 175 -3.30 1.61 -7.74
N GLY A 176 -2.01 1.34 -7.92
CA GLY A 176 -1.54 0.44 -8.97
C GLY A 176 -1.81 0.96 -10.40
N GLU A 177 -2.07 0.04 -11.33
CA GLU A 177 -2.50 0.35 -12.72
C GLU A 177 -3.98 0.71 -12.84
N MET A 178 -4.71 0.81 -11.72
CA MET A 178 -6.15 1.02 -11.79
C MET A 178 -6.49 2.36 -12.43
N LYS A 179 -7.51 2.36 -13.28
CA LYS A 179 -8.10 3.58 -13.83
C LYS A 179 -9.42 3.89 -13.15
N SER A 180 -9.65 5.16 -12.88
CA SER A 180 -10.92 5.62 -12.34
C SER A 180 -12.04 5.46 -13.37
N LYS A 181 -13.20 5.01 -12.90
CA LYS A 181 -14.48 5.05 -13.63
C LYS A 181 -15.36 6.19 -13.10
N ALA A 182 -14.73 7.32 -12.80
CA ALA A 182 -15.36 8.50 -12.23
C ALA A 182 -16.65 8.86 -12.96
N LYS A 183 -17.74 9.04 -12.21
CA LYS A 183 -19.03 9.49 -12.73
C LYS A 183 -19.58 10.61 -11.88
N VAL A 184 -19.98 11.70 -12.52
CA VAL A 184 -20.73 12.75 -11.84
C VAL A 184 -22.20 12.34 -11.78
N MET A 185 -22.78 12.36 -10.58
CA MET A 185 -24.18 12.07 -10.31
C MET A 185 -24.87 13.32 -9.78
N GLY A 186 -25.94 13.73 -10.48
CA GLY A 186 -26.60 15.01 -10.19
C GLY A 186 -25.65 16.18 -10.39
N GLU A 187 -25.81 17.22 -9.56
CA GLU A 187 -24.97 18.43 -9.64
C GLU A 187 -23.74 18.38 -8.72
N ASP A 188 -23.81 17.63 -7.62
CA ASP A 188 -22.87 17.82 -6.51
C ASP A 188 -22.07 16.56 -6.10
N THR A 189 -22.34 15.40 -6.71
CA THR A 189 -21.69 14.14 -6.30
C THR A 189 -20.78 13.59 -7.38
N LEU A 190 -19.54 13.24 -7.00
CA LEU A 190 -18.60 12.49 -7.84
C LEU A 190 -18.45 11.08 -7.27
N CYS A 191 -18.86 10.08 -8.04
CA CYS A 191 -18.74 8.68 -7.66
C CYS A 191 -17.40 8.10 -8.10
N LEU A 192 -16.68 7.55 -7.13
CA LEU A 192 -15.37 6.91 -7.29
C LEU A 192 -15.37 5.57 -6.54
N SER A 193 -14.49 4.66 -6.96
CA SER A 193 -14.17 3.45 -6.19
C SER A 193 -12.82 3.62 -5.51
N GLY A 194 -12.62 2.99 -4.37
CA GLY A 194 -11.35 3.01 -3.67
C GLY A 194 -11.31 2.12 -2.45
N THR A 195 -10.12 1.98 -1.91
CA THR A 195 -9.77 1.16 -0.75
C THR A 195 -9.67 2.04 0.50
N PHE A 196 -10.39 1.68 1.55
CA PHE A 196 -10.20 2.29 2.87
C PHE A 196 -8.85 1.85 3.44
N VAL A 197 -8.05 2.80 3.93
CA VAL A 197 -6.73 2.53 4.52
C VAL A 197 -6.79 2.60 6.05
N ASP A 198 -7.12 3.77 6.60
CA ASP A 198 -7.11 4.01 8.04
C ASP A 198 -7.80 5.35 8.38
N TYR A 199 -7.81 5.74 9.66
CA TYR A 199 -8.24 7.04 10.15
C TYR A 199 -7.04 7.92 10.52
N VAL A 200 -7.20 9.23 10.34
CA VAL A 200 -6.32 10.26 10.92
C VAL A 200 -6.40 10.18 12.46
N GLY A 201 -5.29 9.84 13.10
CA GLY A 201 -5.19 9.55 14.53
C GLY A 201 -4.60 10.68 15.37
N CYS A 202 -3.55 11.35 14.89
CA CYS A 202 -2.98 12.55 15.51
C CYS A 202 -2.49 13.54 14.45
N MET A 203 -2.35 14.82 14.80
CA MET A 203 -1.89 15.87 13.88
C MET A 203 -0.88 16.79 14.55
N GLY A 204 0.15 17.16 13.78
CA GLY A 204 1.09 18.21 14.12
C GLY A 204 0.57 19.59 13.71
N ALA A 205 1.15 20.64 14.30
CA ALA A 205 0.86 22.02 13.92
C ALA A 205 1.32 22.33 12.50
N SER A 206 0.64 23.23 11.80
CA SER A 206 1.08 23.72 10.49
C SER A 206 2.39 24.50 10.61
N ILE A 207 3.30 24.30 9.66
CA ILE A 207 4.42 25.22 9.44
C ILE A 207 3.90 26.35 8.55
N ASP A 208 3.87 27.58 9.05
CA ASP A 208 3.38 28.71 8.27
C ASP A 208 4.37 29.00 7.13
N TYR A 209 3.86 29.48 5.99
CA TYR A 209 4.73 29.91 4.90
C TYR A 209 5.56 31.15 5.29
N ARG A 210 5.10 31.94 6.27
CA ARG A 210 5.85 33.07 6.83
C ARG A 210 7.02 32.61 7.71
N ASP A 211 6.88 31.45 8.33
CA ASP A 211 8.00 30.82 9.05
C ASP A 211 9.11 30.41 8.09
N TRP A 212 8.83 30.34 6.80
CA TRP A 212 9.84 30.08 5.76
C TRP A 212 10.82 31.22 5.53
N ASP A 213 10.43 32.44 5.88
CA ASP A 213 11.34 33.60 5.95
C ASP A 213 12.24 33.54 7.21
N HIS A 214 11.92 32.61 8.13
CA HIS A 214 12.56 32.41 9.43
C HIS A 214 12.92 30.94 9.65
N PRO A 215 14.06 30.44 9.10
CA PRO A 215 14.42 29.02 9.10
C PRO A 215 14.34 28.29 10.46
N GLN A 216 14.50 29.03 11.57
CA GLN A 216 14.32 28.50 12.93
C GLN A 216 12.88 28.04 13.22
N GLY A 217 11.87 28.77 12.74
CA GLY A 217 10.46 28.40 12.88
C GLY A 217 10.13 27.10 12.15
N VAL A 218 10.69 26.92 10.94
CA VAL A 218 10.60 25.65 10.20
C VAL A 218 11.22 24.52 11.00
N LEU A 219 12.44 24.70 11.52
CA LEU A 219 13.14 23.67 12.28
C LEU A 219 12.37 23.28 13.55
N HIS A 220 11.81 24.24 14.27
CA HIS A 220 10.95 23.98 15.44
C HIS A 220 9.70 23.18 15.06
N GLY A 221 9.05 23.52 13.93
CA GLY A 221 7.90 22.76 13.43
C GLY A 221 8.26 21.31 13.08
N VAL A 222 9.39 21.10 12.39
CA VAL A 222 9.89 19.76 12.06
C VAL A 222 10.26 18.98 13.32
N GLN A 223 10.86 19.62 14.32
CA GLN A 223 11.16 18.99 15.62
C GLN A 223 9.88 18.56 16.34
N ALA A 224 8.86 19.41 16.40
CA ALA A 224 7.58 19.04 17.00
C ALA A 224 6.91 17.86 16.26
N TRP A 225 7.03 17.81 14.94
CA TRP A 225 6.54 16.66 14.16
C TRP A 225 7.34 15.39 14.42
N ALA A 226 8.66 15.49 14.60
CA ALA A 226 9.52 14.37 14.94
C ALA A 226 9.19 13.79 16.32
N GLU A 227 8.97 14.65 17.32
CA GLU A 227 8.52 14.27 18.65
C GLU A 227 7.18 13.54 18.59
N LEU A 228 6.21 14.08 17.82
CA LEU A 228 4.92 13.43 17.60
C LEU A 228 5.07 12.04 16.95
N ALA A 229 6.05 11.88 16.05
CA ALA A 229 6.39 10.63 15.39
C ALA A 229 7.20 9.64 16.25
N GLY A 230 7.52 10.00 17.51
CA GLY A 230 8.32 9.17 18.41
C GLY A 230 9.82 9.12 18.02
N VAL A 231 10.32 10.13 17.31
CA VAL A 231 11.73 10.24 16.91
C VAL A 231 12.48 11.06 17.95
N SER A 232 13.29 10.40 18.77
CA SER A 232 13.96 10.99 19.94
C SER A 232 15.13 11.94 19.61
N ALA A 233 15.70 11.85 18.41
CA ALA A 233 16.83 12.66 17.96
C ALA A 233 16.82 12.75 16.43
N LEU A 234 16.78 13.96 15.86
CA LEU A 234 16.85 14.15 14.41
C LEU A 234 18.29 14.10 13.87
N ASP A 235 19.28 14.11 14.75
CA ASP A 235 20.71 14.10 14.48
C ASP A 235 21.38 12.73 14.67
N SER A 236 20.61 11.68 15.01
CA SER A 236 21.12 10.31 15.03
C SER A 236 21.28 9.72 13.63
N TYR A 237 22.15 8.72 13.48
CA TYR A 237 22.30 7.98 12.23
C TYR A 237 21.01 7.25 11.88
N CYS A 238 20.46 7.53 10.70
CA CYS A 238 19.25 6.87 10.21
C CYS A 238 19.54 5.39 9.92
N THR A 239 18.95 4.49 10.71
CA THR A 239 18.98 3.05 10.42
C THR A 239 17.84 2.67 9.48
N PRO A 240 18.05 1.73 8.53
CA PRO A 240 16.97 1.24 7.67
C PRO A 240 15.79 0.67 8.48
N GLY A 241 14.57 0.97 8.04
CA GLY A 241 13.32 0.59 8.68
C GLY A 241 13.01 1.32 9.99
N SER A 242 13.80 2.32 10.39
CA SER A 242 13.56 3.07 11.63
C SER A 242 12.42 4.09 11.51
N ALA A 243 11.89 4.52 12.65
CA ALA A 243 10.96 5.65 12.71
C ALA A 243 11.60 6.94 12.15
N GLN A 244 12.91 7.12 12.34
CA GLN A 244 13.65 8.25 11.81
C GLN A 244 13.69 8.23 10.28
N GLU A 245 13.93 7.07 9.66
CA GLU A 245 13.89 6.94 8.19
C GLU A 245 12.51 7.29 7.64
N ARG A 246 11.45 6.67 8.19
CA ARG A 246 10.06 6.92 7.78
C ARG A 246 9.70 8.40 7.92
N PHE A 247 10.17 9.05 8.99
CA PHE A 247 9.99 10.48 9.18
C PHE A 247 10.69 11.30 8.08
N TRP A 248 11.96 11.00 7.76
CA TRP A 248 12.69 11.68 6.69
C TRP A 248 12.05 11.52 5.32
N ARG A 249 11.63 10.30 4.99
CA ARG A 249 10.89 10.02 3.76
C ARG A 249 9.57 10.79 3.77
N THR A 250 8.85 10.83 4.88
CA THR A 250 7.59 11.57 4.99
C THR A 250 7.76 13.05 4.70
N ILE A 251 8.72 13.73 5.35
CA ILE A 251 8.89 15.18 5.18
C ILE A 251 9.54 15.58 3.84
N THR A 252 10.06 14.62 3.08
CA THR A 252 10.52 14.84 1.70
C THR A 252 9.54 14.29 0.66
N ALA A 253 8.42 13.71 1.11
CA ALA A 253 7.51 12.91 0.30
C ALA A 253 8.24 11.83 -0.53
N ASP A 254 9.24 11.19 0.07
CA ASP A 254 10.08 10.14 -0.48
C ASP A 254 10.74 10.49 -1.81
N SER A 255 11.15 11.75 -1.94
CA SER A 255 11.71 12.28 -3.19
C SER A 255 12.93 13.16 -2.95
N PHE A 256 13.75 13.29 -3.98
CA PHE A 256 14.82 14.30 -4.10
C PHE A 256 14.91 14.76 -5.56
N VAL A 257 15.69 15.82 -5.82
CA VAL A 257 15.92 16.31 -7.18
C VAL A 257 17.20 15.72 -7.75
N ASP A 258 17.11 15.02 -8.87
CA ASP A 258 18.25 14.47 -9.62
C ASP A 258 18.15 14.95 -11.07
N ASP A 259 19.20 15.57 -11.61
CA ASP A 259 19.20 16.17 -12.95
C ASP A 259 17.93 17.00 -13.28
N ASP A 260 17.56 17.93 -12.38
CA ASP A 260 16.38 18.80 -12.48
C ASP A 260 15.00 18.10 -12.43
N GLU A 261 14.97 16.78 -12.29
CA GLU A 261 13.75 15.99 -12.17
C GLU A 261 13.57 15.48 -10.75
N TYR A 262 12.32 15.37 -10.31
CA TYR A 262 12.06 14.69 -9.05
C TYR A 262 12.15 13.19 -9.25
N VAL A 263 12.86 12.51 -8.35
CA VAL A 263 13.03 11.05 -8.34
C VAL A 263 12.78 10.50 -6.94
N ARG A 264 12.45 9.21 -6.86
CA ARG A 264 12.24 8.50 -5.58
C ARG A 264 13.56 8.30 -4.84
N ILE A 265 13.54 8.45 -3.51
CA ILE A 265 14.74 8.21 -2.70
C ILE A 265 15.04 6.70 -2.67
N PRO A 266 16.23 6.26 -3.14
CA PRO A 266 16.61 4.85 -3.09
C PRO A 266 16.76 4.36 -1.65
N THR A 267 16.41 3.10 -1.42
CA THR A 267 16.63 2.43 -0.12
C THR A 267 18.09 2.35 0.29
N ALA A 268 19.06 2.58 -0.58
CA ALA A 268 20.47 2.66 -0.16
C ALA A 268 20.87 4.04 0.44
N SER A 269 20.02 5.06 0.34
CA SER A 269 20.40 6.47 0.56
C SER A 269 20.24 7.00 2.00
N HIS A 270 20.10 6.13 3.01
CA HIS A 270 19.93 6.51 4.42
C HIS A 270 21.01 7.45 4.98
N ALA A 271 22.27 7.19 4.61
CA ALA A 271 23.41 8.01 5.03
C ALA A 271 23.34 9.42 4.42
N ALA A 272 22.86 9.53 3.17
CA ALA A 272 22.71 10.81 2.48
C ALA A 272 21.62 11.68 3.14
N LEU A 273 20.48 11.07 3.49
CA LEU A 273 19.40 11.77 4.22
C LEU A 273 19.86 12.29 5.59
N SER A 274 20.56 11.44 6.36
CA SER A 274 21.08 11.83 7.67
C SER A 274 22.08 12.98 7.57
N SER A 275 23.01 12.87 6.61
CA SER A 275 24.03 13.90 6.35
C SER A 275 23.40 15.22 5.91
N TRP A 276 22.42 15.16 5.01
CA TRP A 276 21.69 16.33 4.54
C TRP A 276 20.99 17.05 5.69
N PHE A 277 20.19 16.35 6.49
CA PHE A 277 19.44 17.02 7.56
C PHE A 277 20.37 17.60 8.63
N THR A 278 21.42 16.87 9.01
CA THR A 278 22.43 17.37 9.95
C THR A 278 23.06 18.68 9.44
N THR A 279 23.32 18.77 8.14
CA THR A 279 23.88 19.97 7.50
C THR A 279 22.89 21.14 7.50
N VAL A 280 21.61 20.86 7.21
CA VAL A 280 20.54 21.87 7.24
C VAL A 280 20.36 22.40 8.66
N LYS A 281 20.20 21.51 9.65
CA LYS A 281 20.05 21.86 11.07
C LYS A 281 21.23 22.70 11.57
N SER A 282 22.46 22.25 11.32
CA SER A 282 23.68 22.97 11.70
C SER A 282 23.78 24.37 11.08
N SER A 283 23.25 24.57 9.88
CA SER A 283 23.19 25.90 9.26
C SER A 283 22.20 26.80 9.99
N ILE A 284 20.99 26.30 10.24
CA ILE A 284 19.91 27.04 10.91
C ILE A 284 20.29 27.39 12.36
N ASP A 285 20.88 26.45 13.11
CA ASP A 285 21.35 26.65 14.49
C ASP A 285 22.41 27.78 14.56
N ARG A 286 23.19 27.96 13.49
CA ARG A 286 24.18 29.04 13.36
C ARG A 286 23.59 30.35 12.82
N GLY A 287 22.26 30.43 12.68
CA GLY A 287 21.56 31.59 12.12
C GLY A 287 21.84 31.81 10.63
N ARG A 288 22.21 30.76 9.89
CA ARG A 288 22.47 30.82 8.45
C ARG A 288 21.35 30.12 7.69
N ASP A 289 21.02 30.64 6.52
CA ASP A 289 20.12 29.95 5.60
C ASP A 289 20.79 28.65 5.10
N PRO A 290 20.04 27.54 5.00
CA PRO A 290 20.58 26.31 4.43
C PRO A 290 20.93 26.49 2.95
N LEU A 291 21.96 25.78 2.51
CA LEU A 291 22.33 25.70 1.10
C LEU A 291 21.24 24.98 0.30
N VAL A 292 21.12 25.36 -0.97
CA VAL A 292 20.27 24.63 -1.91
C VAL A 292 20.89 23.26 -2.16
N THR A 293 20.15 22.20 -1.83
CA THR A 293 20.53 20.82 -2.14
C THR A 293 19.35 20.09 -2.79
N PRO A 294 19.60 18.97 -3.48
CA PRO A 294 18.55 18.09 -4.01
C PRO A 294 17.39 17.79 -3.06
N TYR A 295 17.69 17.60 -1.78
CA TYR A 295 16.70 17.25 -0.76
C TYR A 295 15.97 18.48 -0.21
N VAL A 296 16.59 19.66 -0.20
CA VAL A 296 15.96 20.90 0.27
C VAL A 296 14.74 21.25 -0.59
N PHE A 297 14.81 21.12 -1.93
CA PHE A 297 13.66 21.35 -2.81
C PHE A 297 12.53 20.35 -2.58
N ALA A 298 12.88 19.07 -2.40
CA ALA A 298 11.88 18.04 -2.14
C ALA A 298 11.18 18.22 -0.79
N PHE A 299 11.94 18.57 0.25
CA PHE A 299 11.43 18.95 1.56
C PHE A 299 10.48 20.14 1.48
N TRP A 300 10.93 21.23 0.85
CA TRP A 300 10.14 22.45 0.76
C TRP A 300 8.80 22.24 0.04
N SER A 301 8.83 21.51 -1.09
CA SER A 301 7.61 21.17 -1.83
C SER A 301 6.72 20.17 -1.11
N ALA A 302 7.26 19.30 -0.25
CA ALA A 302 6.45 18.34 0.51
C ALA A 302 5.70 19.01 1.67
N VAL A 303 6.37 19.80 2.51
CA VAL A 303 5.78 20.29 3.76
C VAL A 303 5.07 21.64 3.64
N SER A 304 5.35 22.43 2.60
CA SER A 304 4.75 23.76 2.43
C SER A 304 3.22 23.70 2.26
N GLY A 305 2.49 24.30 3.21
CA GLY A 305 1.03 24.35 3.23
C GLY A 305 0.36 23.03 3.65
N ARG A 306 1.08 22.18 4.40
CA ARG A 306 0.65 20.84 4.81
C ARG A 306 0.88 20.63 6.30
N ASN A 307 0.13 19.71 6.89
CA ASN A 307 0.30 19.25 8.27
C ASN A 307 0.84 17.83 8.27
N PHE A 308 1.76 17.56 9.18
CA PHE A 308 2.10 16.19 9.55
C PHE A 308 0.94 15.56 10.31
N PHE A 309 0.68 14.29 10.05
CA PHE A 309 -0.28 13.50 10.79
C PHE A 309 0.23 12.07 10.96
N MET A 310 -0.30 11.37 11.95
CA MET A 310 -0.21 9.91 11.98
C MET A 310 -1.60 9.29 11.91
N THR A 311 -1.68 8.14 11.26
CA THR A 311 -2.89 7.32 11.27
C THR A 311 -3.06 6.57 12.59
N LYS A 312 -4.24 6.02 12.86
CA LYS A 312 -4.48 5.22 14.08
C LYS A 312 -3.60 3.97 14.17
N SER A 313 -3.22 3.38 13.04
CA SER A 313 -2.27 2.26 12.95
C SER A 313 -0.79 2.69 12.95
N GLY A 314 -0.50 3.99 13.08
CA GLY A 314 0.85 4.50 13.31
C GLY A 314 1.65 4.84 12.05
N HIS A 315 1.01 4.93 10.88
CA HIS A 315 1.68 5.40 9.65
C HIS A 315 1.83 6.92 9.64
N MET A 316 2.95 7.42 9.13
CA MET A 316 3.29 8.85 9.08
C MET A 316 2.87 9.46 7.75
N GLY A 317 2.33 10.67 7.75
CA GLY A 317 1.88 11.30 6.53
C GLY A 317 1.86 12.83 6.54
N LEU A 318 1.59 13.40 5.37
CA LEU A 318 1.36 14.83 5.16
C LEU A 318 -0.01 15.04 4.54
N CYS A 319 -0.85 15.88 5.14
CA CYS A 319 -2.22 16.21 4.69
C CYS A 319 -2.46 17.73 4.61
N PHE A 320 -3.59 18.16 4.07
CA PHE A 320 -3.95 19.58 4.12
C PHE A 320 -4.38 20.03 5.54
N PRO A 321 -4.17 21.31 5.90
CA PRO A 321 -4.54 21.83 7.22
C PRO A 321 -6.01 21.73 7.62
N HIS A 322 -6.90 21.47 6.65
CA HIS A 322 -8.34 21.29 6.89
C HIS A 322 -8.71 19.87 7.33
N ALA A 323 -7.76 18.92 7.29
CA ALA A 323 -7.94 17.59 7.86
C ALA A 323 -8.09 17.68 9.38
N ARG A 324 -8.78 16.69 9.96
CA ARG A 324 -8.99 16.58 11.41
C ARG A 324 -8.97 15.12 11.86
N LEU A 325 -8.89 14.93 13.17
CA LEU A 325 -9.00 13.61 13.78
C LEU A 325 -10.31 12.94 13.39
N GLY A 326 -10.24 11.66 13.04
CA GLY A 326 -11.39 10.88 12.59
C GLY A 326 -11.74 11.03 11.10
N ASP A 327 -11.08 11.93 10.36
CA ASP A 327 -11.11 11.85 8.89
C ASP A 327 -10.47 10.52 8.44
N GLU A 328 -10.91 10.01 7.30
CA GLU A 328 -10.52 8.72 6.74
C GLU A 328 -9.44 8.91 5.66
N VAL A 329 -8.52 7.95 5.55
CA VAL A 329 -7.53 7.88 4.47
C VAL A 329 -7.94 6.77 3.51
N TRP A 330 -7.96 7.10 2.22
CA TRP A 330 -8.41 6.24 1.14
C TRP A 330 -7.41 6.20 0.00
N VAL A 331 -7.28 5.05 -0.65
CA VAL A 331 -6.63 4.94 -1.96
C VAL A 331 -7.72 4.83 -3.02
N LEU A 332 -7.91 5.89 -3.80
CA LEU A 332 -8.94 5.95 -4.83
C LEU A 332 -8.42 5.36 -6.15
N ALA A 333 -9.22 4.56 -6.84
CA ALA A 333 -8.85 3.98 -8.13
C ALA A 333 -8.58 5.07 -9.17
N GLY A 334 -7.42 5.01 -9.83
CA GLY A 334 -6.92 6.08 -10.70
C GLY A 334 -6.07 7.14 -9.99
N GLY A 335 -6.00 7.07 -8.66
CA GLY A 335 -5.16 7.93 -7.83
C GLY A 335 -3.75 7.36 -7.67
N LYS A 336 -2.73 8.19 -7.91
CA LYS A 336 -1.34 7.81 -7.66
C LYS A 336 -0.90 8.04 -6.22
N VAL A 337 -1.72 8.75 -5.45
CA VAL A 337 -1.49 9.05 -4.03
C VAL A 337 -2.77 8.76 -3.23
N PRO A 338 -2.68 8.55 -1.91
CA PRO A 338 -3.87 8.47 -1.05
C PRO A 338 -4.59 9.82 -0.90
N PHE A 339 -5.83 9.77 -0.42
CA PHE A 339 -6.71 10.92 -0.21
C PHE A 339 -7.32 10.91 1.18
N VAL A 340 -7.41 12.08 1.80
CA VAL A 340 -8.16 12.28 3.04
C VAL A 340 -9.61 12.62 2.70
N LEU A 341 -10.53 11.82 3.20
CA LEU A 341 -11.96 11.95 3.03
C LEU A 341 -12.64 12.08 4.39
N ARG A 342 -13.66 12.92 4.48
CA ARG A 342 -14.43 13.13 5.70
C ARG A 342 -15.80 12.46 5.62
N PRO A 343 -16.16 11.61 6.59
CA PRO A 343 -17.52 11.08 6.74
C PRO A 343 -18.58 12.18 6.74
N LEU A 344 -19.67 11.95 6.00
CA LEU A 344 -20.90 12.73 6.09
C LEU A 344 -21.98 11.82 6.69
N ASP A 345 -22.68 12.31 7.72
CA ASP A 345 -23.67 11.56 8.50
C ASP A 345 -25.01 11.44 7.75
N GLU A 346 -25.06 10.73 6.61
CA GLU A 346 -26.32 10.33 5.98
C GLU A 346 -26.19 8.93 5.37
N ALA A 347 -26.76 7.94 6.05
CA ALA A 347 -26.93 6.59 5.54
C ALA A 347 -28.24 6.52 4.74
N ALA A 348 -28.15 6.29 3.43
CA ALA A 348 -29.25 5.70 2.70
C ALA A 348 -29.08 4.18 2.73
N ASP A 349 -29.87 3.53 3.57
CA ASP A 349 -30.02 2.08 3.64
C ASP A 349 -30.71 1.59 2.36
N THR A 350 -29.94 1.25 1.34
CA THR A 350 -30.45 0.53 0.16
C THR A 350 -29.61 -0.72 -0.09
N ALA A 351 -30.29 -1.85 -0.24
CA ALA A 351 -29.75 -3.21 -0.20
C ALA A 351 -28.87 -3.64 -1.40
N GLU A 352 -28.21 -2.71 -2.09
CA GLU A 352 -27.18 -2.97 -3.10
C GLU A 352 -25.92 -2.21 -2.67
N ALA A 353 -24.81 -2.93 -2.43
CA ALA A 353 -23.48 -2.48 -1.98
C ALA A 353 -23.37 -1.03 -1.44
N PRO A 354 -23.06 -0.79 -0.16
CA PRO A 354 -23.26 0.51 0.48
C PRO A 354 -22.41 1.60 -0.20
N THR A 355 -23.03 2.42 -1.05
CA THR A 355 -22.43 3.66 -1.54
C THR A 355 -22.33 4.62 -0.36
N ILE A 356 -21.12 4.84 0.13
CA ILE A 356 -20.87 5.77 1.24
C ILE A 356 -20.58 7.17 0.70
N THR A 357 -21.15 8.19 1.34
CA THR A 357 -20.94 9.60 0.97
C THR A 357 -19.84 10.19 1.82
N ARG A 358 -18.87 10.87 1.19
CA ARG A 358 -17.72 11.51 1.85
C ARG A 358 -17.42 12.87 1.25
N LYS A 359 -16.95 13.81 2.07
CA LYS A 359 -16.40 15.10 1.64
C LYS A 359 -14.90 14.95 1.35
N LEU A 360 -14.45 15.35 0.17
CA LEU A 360 -13.01 15.39 -0.16
C LEU A 360 -12.33 16.50 0.65
N ILE A 361 -11.27 16.13 1.40
CA ILE A 361 -10.40 17.09 2.08
C ILE A 361 -9.15 17.38 1.24
N GLY A 362 -8.65 16.37 0.53
CA GLY A 362 -7.60 16.48 -0.50
C GLY A 362 -6.63 15.31 -0.46
N GLU A 363 -5.62 15.32 -1.33
CA GLU A 363 -4.61 14.27 -1.37
C GLU A 363 -3.73 14.26 -0.11
N CYS A 364 -3.13 13.12 0.22
CA CYS A 364 -2.08 12.98 1.22
C CYS A 364 -0.88 12.19 0.73
N TYR A 365 0.29 12.49 1.29
CA TYR A 365 1.39 11.54 1.32
C TYR A 365 1.20 10.66 2.56
N LEU A 366 1.32 9.34 2.41
CA LEU A 366 1.29 8.41 3.53
C LEU A 366 2.38 7.36 3.36
N ASP A 367 3.32 7.31 4.30
CA ASP A 367 4.38 6.32 4.32
C ASP A 367 3.79 4.90 4.27
N SER A 368 4.39 4.04 3.44
CA SER A 368 3.97 2.65 3.19
C SER A 368 2.63 2.48 2.44
N TYR A 369 2.10 3.52 1.77
CA TYR A 369 0.90 3.44 0.90
C TYR A 369 1.04 4.22 -0.40
N MET A 370 2.27 4.49 -0.83
CA MET A 370 2.53 5.25 -2.05
C MET A 370 2.78 4.35 -3.27
N ASP A 371 2.84 3.02 -3.11
CA ASP A 371 3.37 2.06 -4.10
C ASP A 371 2.47 0.83 -4.33
N GLY A 372 1.17 0.92 -4.01
CA GLY A 372 0.19 -0.13 -4.26
C GLY A 372 -0.06 -1.07 -3.09
N GLU A 373 0.48 -0.77 -1.91
CA GLU A 373 0.34 -1.57 -0.70
C GLU A 373 -1.12 -1.70 -0.24
N ALA A 374 -1.95 -0.70 -0.52
CA ALA A 374 -3.40 -0.76 -0.28
C ALA A 374 -4.06 -1.91 -1.05
N LEU A 375 -3.58 -2.24 -2.26
CA LEU A 375 -4.12 -3.33 -3.08
C LEU A 375 -3.63 -4.70 -2.59
N GLN A 376 -2.41 -4.74 -2.05
CA GLN A 376 -1.89 -5.93 -1.40
C GLN A 376 -2.65 -6.22 -0.09
N LYS A 377 -2.99 -5.15 0.66
CA LYS A 377 -3.91 -5.23 1.79
C LYS A 377 -5.33 -5.60 1.37
N GLU A 378 -5.89 -5.05 0.31
CA GLU A 378 -7.20 -5.48 -0.19
C GLU A 378 -7.18 -6.96 -0.59
N GLY A 379 -6.12 -7.43 -1.24
CA GLY A 379 -5.87 -8.85 -1.46
C GLY A 379 -5.85 -9.64 -0.14
N ALA A 380 -5.04 -9.24 0.84
CA ALA A 380 -4.87 -9.95 2.12
C ALA A 380 -6.07 -9.84 3.08
N THR A 381 -6.80 -8.73 3.08
CA THR A 381 -7.98 -8.43 3.90
C THR A 381 -9.25 -8.97 3.25
N MET A 382 -9.38 -8.95 1.92
CA MET A 382 -10.41 -9.73 1.23
C MET A 382 -10.15 -11.23 1.37
N ILE A 383 -8.90 -11.70 1.34
CA ILE A 383 -8.58 -13.08 1.71
C ILE A 383 -8.98 -13.31 3.17
N GLY A 384 -8.55 -12.53 4.16
CA GLY A 384 -8.90 -12.75 5.57
C GLY A 384 -10.41 -12.74 5.88
N THR A 385 -11.16 -11.81 5.32
CA THR A 385 -12.61 -11.65 5.59
C THR A 385 -13.47 -12.64 4.78
N ARG A 386 -13.11 -12.93 3.52
CA ARG A 386 -13.80 -13.94 2.70
C ARG A 386 -13.38 -15.37 3.03
N TYR A 387 -12.18 -15.59 3.54
CA TYR A 387 -11.74 -16.90 4.07
C TYR A 387 -12.56 -17.29 5.31
N LEU A 388 -13.05 -16.33 6.10
CA LEU A 388 -14.03 -16.59 7.15
C LEU A 388 -15.40 -17.00 6.59
N GLU A 389 -15.83 -16.45 5.44
CA GLU A 389 -17.07 -16.89 4.77
C GLU A 389 -16.98 -18.36 4.34
N ILE A 390 -15.83 -18.83 3.84
CA ILE A 390 -15.59 -20.25 3.55
C ILE A 390 -15.86 -21.12 4.76
N LYS A 391 -15.43 -20.67 5.96
CA LYS A 391 -15.61 -21.42 7.20
C LYS A 391 -17.07 -21.54 7.66
N THR A 392 -18.01 -20.86 6.98
CA THR A 392 -19.45 -21.00 7.21
C THR A 392 -20.15 -21.95 6.24
N LEU A 393 -19.45 -22.47 5.23
CA LEU A 393 -20.04 -23.36 4.23
C LEU A 393 -20.21 -24.79 4.75
N PRO A 394 -21.28 -25.50 4.36
CA PRO A 394 -21.46 -26.90 4.76
C PRO A 394 -20.32 -27.83 4.32
N ALA A 395 -19.63 -27.50 3.21
CA ALA A 395 -18.46 -28.24 2.71
C ALA A 395 -17.29 -28.33 3.71
N VAL A 396 -17.26 -27.43 4.69
CA VAL A 396 -16.16 -27.18 5.61
C VAL A 396 -16.51 -27.55 7.06
N GLU A 397 -17.80 -27.71 7.38
CA GLU A 397 -18.26 -28.09 8.72
C GLU A 397 -17.60 -29.38 9.27
N PRO A 398 -17.29 -30.42 8.45
CA PRO A 398 -16.57 -31.59 8.94
C PRO A 398 -15.13 -31.33 9.43
N GLU A 399 -14.51 -30.17 9.14
CA GLU A 399 -13.15 -29.86 9.61
C GLU A 399 -13.04 -29.94 11.14
N LEU A 400 -13.93 -29.26 11.87
CA LEU A 400 -13.82 -29.14 13.31
C LEU A 400 -13.99 -30.50 14.03
N PRO A 401 -15.04 -31.30 13.75
CA PRO A 401 -15.15 -32.65 14.32
C PRO A 401 -13.95 -33.55 13.99
N SER A 402 -13.42 -33.48 12.76
CA SER A 402 -12.25 -34.27 12.34
C SER A 402 -10.97 -33.87 13.07
N ILE A 403 -10.78 -32.56 13.27
CA ILE A 403 -9.67 -32.02 14.07
C ILE A 403 -9.79 -32.47 15.52
N LEU A 404 -10.98 -32.36 16.13
CA LEU A 404 -11.20 -32.76 17.51
C LEU A 404 -10.96 -34.26 17.73
N ASP A 405 -11.41 -35.11 16.81
CA ASP A 405 -11.16 -36.57 16.83
C ASP A 405 -9.64 -36.87 16.73
N SER A 406 -8.94 -36.19 15.82
CA SER A 406 -7.50 -36.39 15.62
C SER A 406 -6.66 -35.87 16.79
N LEU A 407 -7.06 -34.75 17.38
CA LEU A 407 -6.37 -34.14 18.51
C LEU A 407 -6.59 -34.92 19.81
N GLY A 408 -7.83 -35.32 20.09
CA GLY A 408 -8.24 -35.96 21.34
C GLY A 408 -7.83 -35.18 22.59
N ASP A 409 -7.68 -35.89 23.71
CA ASP A 409 -7.24 -35.29 24.99
C ASP A 409 -5.73 -34.95 25.03
N ARG A 410 -4.98 -35.30 23.98
CA ARG A 410 -3.51 -35.19 23.91
C ARG A 410 -3.00 -33.74 23.73
N VAL A 411 -3.88 -32.76 23.67
CA VAL A 411 -3.56 -31.32 23.62
C VAL A 411 -3.40 -30.72 25.02
N ARG A 412 -4.03 -31.32 26.04
CA ARG A 412 -4.02 -30.76 27.39
C ARG A 412 -2.60 -30.81 27.96
N GLY A 413 -2.10 -29.67 28.42
CA GLY A 413 -0.79 -29.57 29.05
C GLY A 413 0.37 -29.36 28.08
N THR A 414 0.16 -29.39 26.77
CA THR A 414 1.24 -29.38 25.77
C THR A 414 1.62 -27.98 25.28
N LYS A 415 2.84 -27.85 24.76
CA LYS A 415 3.28 -26.73 23.94
C LYS A 415 2.92 -27.00 22.49
N CYS A 416 2.16 -26.11 21.87
CA CYS A 416 1.70 -26.26 20.49
C CYS A 416 2.27 -25.19 19.55
N LEU A 417 2.47 -25.58 18.30
CA LEU A 417 2.81 -24.70 17.18
C LEU A 417 1.71 -24.82 16.13
N ASP A 418 1.22 -23.70 15.61
CA ASP A 418 0.24 -23.62 14.53
C ASP A 418 0.89 -22.95 13.31
N LEU A 419 1.16 -23.73 12.26
CA LEU A 419 1.78 -23.26 11.01
C LEU A 419 0.71 -22.84 10.01
N ALA A 420 0.94 -21.70 9.33
CA ALA A 420 -0.06 -21.03 8.49
C ALA A 420 -1.34 -20.71 9.29
N CYS A 421 -1.14 -20.09 10.46
CA CYS A 421 -2.20 -19.90 11.45
C CYS A 421 -3.32 -18.93 11.04
N GLY A 422 -3.14 -18.16 9.96
CA GLY A 422 -4.08 -17.15 9.52
C GLY A 422 -4.42 -16.15 10.62
N THR A 423 -5.72 -15.93 10.87
CA THR A 423 -6.21 -15.06 11.95
C THR A 423 -6.24 -15.74 13.32
N GLY A 424 -5.63 -16.91 13.48
CA GLY A 424 -5.43 -17.57 14.76
C GLY A 424 -6.61 -18.43 15.26
N LYS A 425 -7.55 -18.81 14.39
CA LYS A 425 -8.72 -19.66 14.75
C LYS A 425 -8.28 -20.97 15.42
N TYR A 426 -7.35 -21.71 14.80
CA TYR A 426 -6.90 -22.99 15.34
C TYR A 426 -5.87 -22.81 16.46
N THR A 427 -5.08 -21.74 16.42
CA THR A 427 -4.21 -21.34 17.53
C THR A 427 -5.01 -21.16 18.83
N HIS A 428 -6.15 -20.46 18.74
CA HIS A 428 -7.08 -20.29 19.85
C HIS A 428 -7.76 -21.60 20.24
N LEU A 429 -8.20 -22.42 19.28
CA LEU A 429 -8.79 -23.74 19.55
C LEU A 429 -7.85 -24.60 20.40
N LEU A 430 -6.58 -24.73 20.02
CA LEU A 430 -5.58 -25.51 20.76
C LEU A 430 -5.42 -25.00 22.20
N SER A 431 -5.39 -23.68 22.40
CA SER A 431 -5.35 -23.10 23.74
C SER A 431 -6.63 -23.38 24.53
N SER A 432 -7.81 -23.36 23.89
CA SER A 432 -9.09 -23.66 24.55
C SER A 432 -9.21 -25.13 24.97
N LEU A 433 -8.52 -26.03 24.27
CA LEU A 433 -8.41 -27.45 24.61
C LEU A 433 -7.40 -27.72 25.76
N GLY A 434 -6.72 -26.68 26.25
CA GLY A 434 -5.86 -26.74 27.43
C GLY A 434 -4.36 -26.85 27.13
N ALA A 435 -3.91 -26.47 25.94
CA ALA A 435 -2.47 -26.27 25.68
C ALA A 435 -1.91 -25.20 26.64
N THR A 436 -0.68 -25.40 27.13
CA THR A 436 -0.02 -24.48 28.07
C THR A 436 0.58 -23.26 27.38
N ARG A 437 0.92 -23.41 26.09
CA ARG A 437 1.41 -22.34 25.22
C ARG A 437 1.14 -22.70 23.77
N VAL A 438 0.66 -21.75 22.98
CA VAL A 438 0.46 -21.95 21.54
C VAL A 438 1.12 -20.81 20.77
N SER A 439 2.02 -21.14 19.85
CA SER A 439 2.63 -20.18 18.93
C SER A 439 2.03 -20.35 17.54
N GLY A 440 1.43 -19.31 16.97
CA GLY A 440 0.93 -19.28 15.60
C GLY A 440 1.82 -18.45 14.70
N TYR A 441 2.22 -19.02 13.55
CA TYR A 441 2.98 -18.30 12.54
C TYR A 441 2.28 -18.30 11.19
N ASP A 442 2.34 -17.17 10.50
CA ASP A 442 1.81 -17.00 9.16
C ASP A 442 2.77 -16.13 8.34
N ILE A 443 2.83 -16.38 7.03
CA ILE A 443 3.67 -15.58 6.12
C ILE A 443 3.15 -14.14 5.99
N SER A 444 1.86 -13.92 6.26
CA SER A 444 1.18 -12.63 6.08
C SER A 444 1.19 -11.78 7.36
N PRO A 445 1.88 -10.61 7.36
CA PRO A 445 1.77 -9.63 8.44
C PRO A 445 0.34 -9.18 8.73
N THR A 446 -0.52 -9.17 7.70
CA THR A 446 -1.94 -8.79 7.82
C THR A 446 -2.73 -9.83 8.60
N MET A 447 -2.51 -11.12 8.33
CA MET A 447 -3.16 -12.22 9.06
C MET A 447 -2.79 -12.19 10.54
N ILE A 448 -1.49 -12.00 10.82
CA ILE A 448 -0.97 -11.87 12.18
C ILE A 448 -1.52 -10.62 12.88
N SER A 449 -1.66 -9.50 12.18
CA SER A 449 -2.31 -8.31 12.74
C SER A 449 -3.78 -8.58 13.09
N GLY A 450 -4.51 -9.32 12.25
CA GLY A 450 -5.87 -9.76 12.52
C GLY A 450 -5.97 -10.73 13.70
N ALA A 451 -5.01 -11.65 13.82
CA ALA A 451 -4.90 -12.57 14.96
C ALA A 451 -4.65 -11.81 16.27
N LEU A 452 -3.71 -10.85 16.28
CA LEU A 452 -3.41 -10.01 17.45
C LEU A 452 -4.57 -9.09 17.83
N ALA A 453 -5.34 -8.60 16.86
CA ALA A 453 -6.55 -7.82 17.11
C ALA A 453 -7.67 -8.67 17.73
N THR A 454 -7.84 -9.91 17.26
CA THR A 454 -8.86 -10.85 17.76
C THR A 454 -8.48 -11.42 19.13
N TYR A 455 -7.18 -11.71 19.32
CA TYR A 455 -6.63 -12.36 20.50
C TYR A 455 -5.49 -11.51 21.10
N PRO A 456 -5.80 -10.38 21.74
CA PRO A 456 -4.79 -9.51 22.30
C PRO A 456 -4.00 -10.21 23.42
N PRO A 457 -2.66 -10.05 23.51
CA PRO A 457 -1.83 -10.72 24.51
C PRO A 457 -2.22 -10.45 25.96
N SER A 458 -2.87 -9.31 26.24
CA SER A 458 -3.38 -8.97 27.57
C SER A 458 -4.52 -9.89 28.03
N GLN A 459 -5.31 -10.42 27.09
CA GLN A 459 -6.45 -11.30 27.37
C GLN A 459 -6.10 -12.78 27.11
N TYR A 460 -5.18 -13.04 26.18
CA TYR A 460 -4.77 -14.38 25.79
C TYR A 460 -3.26 -14.57 25.95
N PRO A 461 -2.73 -14.58 27.19
CA PRO A 461 -1.29 -14.62 27.44
C PRO A 461 -0.61 -15.95 27.03
N THR A 462 -1.39 -16.99 26.79
CA THR A 462 -0.93 -18.30 26.29
C THR A 462 -0.73 -18.33 24.77
N LEU A 463 -1.24 -17.33 24.04
CA LEU A 463 -1.17 -17.24 22.60
C LEU A 463 -0.04 -16.28 22.18
N HIS A 464 0.79 -16.74 21.24
CA HIS A 464 1.83 -15.93 20.63
C HIS A 464 1.67 -15.98 19.12
N PHE A 465 1.76 -14.83 18.46
CA PHE A 465 1.67 -14.73 17.02
C PHE A 465 2.92 -14.08 16.44
N GLY A 466 3.37 -14.57 15.28
CA GLY A 466 4.55 -14.04 14.60
C GLY A 466 4.49 -14.21 13.09
N VAL A 467 5.21 -13.35 12.37
CA VAL A 467 5.32 -13.44 10.90
C VAL A 467 6.51 -14.33 10.55
N ALA A 468 6.26 -15.41 9.81
CA ALA A 468 7.30 -16.29 9.29
C ALA A 468 6.80 -17.09 8.07
N ASP A 469 7.68 -17.28 7.09
CA ASP A 469 7.43 -18.21 5.98
C ASP A 469 7.62 -19.65 6.46
N CYS A 470 6.52 -20.29 6.84
CA CYS A 470 6.53 -21.65 7.39
C CYS A 470 6.99 -22.73 6.38
N SER A 471 7.20 -22.39 5.09
CA SER A 471 7.68 -23.32 4.07
C SER A 471 9.21 -23.43 3.99
N ILE A 472 9.93 -22.49 4.60
CA ILE A 472 11.39 -22.38 4.51
C ILE A 472 12.04 -22.91 5.79
N PRO A 473 12.89 -23.95 5.73
CA PRO A 473 13.68 -24.40 6.88
C PRO A 473 14.50 -23.27 7.50
N GLY A 474 14.37 -23.07 8.82
CA GLY A 474 15.09 -22.04 9.58
C GLY A 474 14.45 -20.65 9.58
N SER A 475 13.26 -20.48 9.00
CA SER A 475 12.52 -19.21 9.02
C SER A 475 11.87 -18.91 10.38
N LEU A 476 11.56 -19.95 11.15
CA LEU A 476 10.93 -19.83 12.46
C LEU A 476 11.97 -19.49 13.55
N PRO A 477 11.62 -18.67 14.55
CA PRO A 477 12.53 -18.32 15.64
C PRO A 477 13.03 -19.57 16.38
N THR A 478 14.34 -19.79 16.42
CA THR A 478 14.96 -20.88 17.17
C THR A 478 15.32 -20.43 18.59
N SER A 479 14.83 -21.15 19.59
CA SER A 479 15.34 -21.09 20.98
C SER A 479 15.48 -22.52 21.52
N GLU A 480 16.38 -22.76 22.47
CA GLU A 480 16.58 -24.08 23.08
C GLU A 480 15.30 -24.60 23.80
N ASP A 481 14.32 -23.72 24.05
CA ASP A 481 13.00 -24.02 24.63
C ASP A 481 11.87 -24.24 23.58
N CYS A 482 12.18 -24.23 22.28
CA CYS A 482 11.20 -24.24 21.16
C CYS A 482 10.77 -25.62 20.64
N ALA A 483 11.10 -26.74 21.29
CA ALA A 483 10.52 -28.02 20.89
C ALA A 483 9.04 -28.09 21.27
N PHE A 484 8.17 -28.35 20.29
CA PHE A 484 6.70 -28.44 20.48
C PHE A 484 6.24 -29.88 20.57
N ASP A 485 5.40 -30.20 21.54
CA ASP A 485 4.82 -31.55 21.69
C ASP A 485 3.79 -31.83 20.58
N LEU A 486 3.14 -30.77 20.09
CA LEU A 486 2.20 -30.82 18.98
C LEU A 486 2.49 -29.70 17.97
N VAL A 487 2.80 -30.08 16.74
CA VAL A 487 2.77 -29.17 15.60
C VAL A 487 1.44 -29.38 14.87
N PHE A 488 0.74 -28.30 14.59
CA PHE A 488 -0.53 -28.27 13.90
C PHE A 488 -0.41 -27.45 12.63
N SER A 489 -1.08 -27.86 11.55
CA SER A 489 -1.30 -26.97 10.40
C SER A 489 -2.59 -27.31 9.68
N ALA A 490 -3.34 -26.29 9.32
CA ALA A 490 -4.54 -26.45 8.50
C ALA A 490 -4.37 -25.75 7.16
N TRP A 491 -4.63 -26.47 6.06
CA TRP A 491 -4.54 -25.94 4.70
C TRP A 491 -3.15 -25.38 4.33
N PHE A 492 -2.09 -25.93 4.93
CA PHE A 492 -0.72 -25.49 4.71
C PHE A 492 -0.05 -26.25 3.54
N LEU A 493 -0.09 -27.59 3.58
CA LEU A 493 0.68 -28.44 2.66
C LEU A 493 0.16 -28.39 1.22
N ASN A 494 -1.12 -28.09 1.00
CA ASN A 494 -1.75 -27.97 -0.33
C ASN A 494 -1.31 -26.74 -1.12
N TYR A 495 -0.42 -25.90 -0.57
CA TYR A 495 0.22 -24.81 -1.32
C TYR A 495 1.57 -25.21 -1.94
N ALA A 496 2.09 -26.40 -1.63
CA ALA A 496 3.31 -26.90 -2.28
C ALA A 496 3.05 -27.24 -3.75
N GLY A 497 3.74 -26.57 -4.66
CA GLY A 497 3.66 -26.80 -6.11
C GLY A 497 4.66 -27.83 -6.63
N SER A 498 5.53 -28.35 -5.76
CA SER A 498 6.57 -29.33 -6.06
C SER A 498 6.83 -30.28 -4.89
N GLU A 499 7.45 -31.43 -5.16
CA GLU A 499 7.81 -32.39 -4.11
C GLU A 499 8.88 -31.84 -3.17
N ARG A 500 9.81 -31.04 -3.70
CA ARG A 500 10.85 -30.36 -2.94
C ARG A 500 10.25 -29.37 -1.94
N GLU A 501 9.27 -28.57 -2.36
CA GLU A 501 8.56 -27.65 -1.44
C GLU A 501 7.81 -28.44 -0.36
N LEU A 502 7.07 -29.48 -0.75
CA LEU A 502 6.34 -30.32 0.21
C LEU A 502 7.29 -30.99 1.22
N THR A 503 8.43 -31.50 0.74
CA THR A 503 9.48 -32.08 1.60
C THR A 503 10.07 -31.04 2.55
N ASN A 504 10.29 -29.80 2.09
CA ASN A 504 10.79 -28.72 2.94
C ASN A 504 9.78 -28.32 4.02
N MET A 505 8.49 -28.26 3.69
CA MET A 505 7.43 -28.04 4.66
C MET A 505 7.42 -29.14 5.74
N PHE A 506 7.57 -30.41 5.34
CA PHE A 506 7.73 -31.51 6.30
C PHE A 506 9.01 -31.43 7.13
N ARG A 507 10.13 -30.93 6.58
CA ARG A 507 11.36 -30.69 7.36
C ARG A 507 11.18 -29.57 8.38
N VAL A 508 10.42 -28.53 8.04
CA VAL A 508 10.05 -27.49 9.01
C VAL A 508 9.26 -28.13 10.14
N ILE A 509 8.21 -28.88 9.82
CA ILE A 509 7.40 -29.61 10.81
C ILE A 509 8.30 -30.48 11.71
N GLU A 510 9.14 -31.33 11.13
CA GLU A 510 10.04 -32.21 11.86
C GLU A 510 10.98 -31.42 12.78
N SER A 511 11.59 -30.34 12.29
CA SER A 511 12.56 -29.54 13.06
C SER A 511 11.96 -28.86 14.30
N GLN A 512 10.65 -28.61 14.30
CA GLN A 512 9.95 -27.94 15.41
C GLN A 512 9.37 -28.94 16.42
N MET A 513 9.24 -30.21 16.05
CA MET A 513 8.67 -31.23 16.94
C MET A 513 9.65 -31.64 18.04
N ALA A 514 9.15 -31.85 19.25
CA ALA A 514 9.88 -32.60 20.28
C ALA A 514 10.18 -34.05 19.83
N LEU A 515 11.07 -34.75 20.54
CA LEU A 515 11.43 -36.15 20.24
C LEU A 515 10.20 -37.06 20.21
N ASP A 516 9.35 -36.96 21.24
CA ASP A 516 8.07 -37.69 21.35
C ASP A 516 6.88 -36.86 20.83
N GLY A 517 7.17 -35.75 20.14
CA GLY A 517 6.16 -34.87 19.58
C GLY A 517 5.43 -35.51 18.40
N ARG A 518 4.30 -34.92 18.02
CA ARG A 518 3.55 -35.31 16.82
C ARG A 518 3.14 -34.11 16.00
N PHE A 519 2.90 -34.36 14.72
CA PHE A 519 2.25 -33.42 13.82
C PHE A 519 0.82 -33.87 13.56
N VAL A 520 -0.14 -32.94 13.55
CA VAL A 520 -1.50 -33.15 13.08
C VAL A 520 -1.82 -32.07 12.05
N GLY A 521 -2.36 -32.43 10.90
CA GLY A 521 -2.79 -31.45 9.94
C GLY A 521 -3.94 -31.90 9.06
N LEU A 522 -4.44 -30.98 8.28
CA LEU A 522 -5.45 -31.23 7.26
C LEU A 522 -5.02 -30.59 5.94
N THR A 523 -5.25 -31.31 4.85
CA THR A 523 -4.90 -30.90 3.48
C THR A 523 -6.00 -31.36 2.51
N THR A 524 -5.86 -31.05 1.23
CA THR A 524 -6.77 -31.56 0.17
C THR A 524 -6.87 -33.09 0.19
N ASP A 525 -8.01 -33.66 -0.20
CA ASP A 525 -8.24 -35.12 -0.14
C ASP A 525 -7.28 -35.90 -1.06
N ALA A 526 -6.20 -36.42 -0.50
CA ALA A 526 -5.16 -37.14 -1.22
C ALA A 526 -5.60 -38.53 -1.71
N HIS A 527 -6.77 -39.01 -1.25
CA HIS A 527 -7.34 -40.32 -1.59
C HIS A 527 -8.51 -40.26 -2.58
N ASP A 528 -8.91 -39.06 -3.05
CA ASP A 528 -9.95 -38.90 -4.06
C ASP A 528 -9.50 -39.51 -5.40
N SER A 529 -9.89 -40.76 -5.65
CA SER A 529 -9.65 -41.45 -6.93
C SER A 529 -10.24 -40.72 -8.15
N ASN A 530 -11.20 -39.82 -7.91
CA ASN A 530 -11.85 -38.99 -8.92
C ASN A 530 -11.39 -37.52 -8.84
N MET A 531 -10.23 -37.20 -8.27
CA MET A 531 -9.76 -35.81 -8.10
C MET A 531 -9.79 -34.98 -9.41
N HIS A 532 -9.56 -35.62 -10.57
CA HIS A 532 -9.62 -35.00 -11.90
C HIS A 532 -11.04 -34.54 -12.32
N ILE A 533 -12.08 -34.95 -11.60
CA ILE A 533 -13.48 -34.53 -11.79
C ILE A 533 -13.77 -33.35 -10.86
N PRO A 534 -14.14 -32.16 -11.40
CA PRO A 534 -14.50 -31.01 -10.58
C PRO A 534 -15.63 -31.31 -9.58
N LYS A 535 -15.58 -30.64 -8.43
CA LYS A 535 -16.70 -30.60 -7.47
C LYS A 535 -17.45 -29.28 -7.70
N VAL A 536 -18.64 -29.32 -8.27
CA VAL A 536 -19.43 -28.11 -8.62
C VAL A 536 -20.67 -28.06 -7.75
N ASP A 537 -20.90 -26.91 -7.12
CA ASP A 537 -21.94 -26.69 -6.09
C ASP A 537 -21.88 -27.73 -4.95
N PHE A 538 -20.67 -28.15 -4.61
CA PHE A 538 -20.41 -29.20 -3.64
C PHE A 538 -20.50 -28.63 -2.24
N TYR A 539 -21.68 -28.73 -1.64
CA TYR A 539 -21.96 -28.18 -0.30
C TYR A 539 -21.61 -26.68 -0.19
N GLY A 540 -21.93 -25.92 -1.24
CA GLY A 540 -21.68 -24.48 -1.34
C GLY A 540 -20.28 -24.09 -1.83
N LEU A 541 -19.44 -25.06 -2.21
CA LEU A 541 -18.08 -24.86 -2.69
C LEU A 541 -17.89 -25.39 -4.12
N ASN A 542 -17.16 -24.64 -4.95
CA ASN A 542 -16.67 -25.15 -6.23
C ASN A 542 -15.18 -25.47 -6.12
N ILE A 543 -14.77 -26.66 -6.56
CA ILE A 543 -13.38 -27.04 -6.77
C ILE A 543 -13.23 -27.39 -8.25
N LEU A 544 -12.72 -26.43 -9.02
CA LEU A 544 -12.49 -26.56 -10.45
C LEU A 544 -11.11 -27.13 -10.72
N VAL A 545 -10.99 -28.07 -11.64
CA VAL A 545 -9.71 -28.67 -12.02
C VAL A 545 -9.08 -27.80 -13.12
N LEU A 546 -7.94 -27.17 -12.81
CA LEU A 546 -7.17 -26.37 -13.76
C LEU A 546 -6.20 -27.24 -14.57
N ASP A 547 -5.57 -28.21 -13.91
CA ASP A 547 -4.68 -29.19 -14.51
C ASP A 547 -5.00 -30.58 -13.95
N PRO A 548 -5.60 -31.49 -14.75
CA PRO A 548 -6.03 -32.82 -14.29
C PRO A 548 -4.88 -33.83 -14.16
N ALA A 549 -3.67 -33.50 -14.62
CA ALA A 549 -2.50 -34.37 -14.57
C ALA A 549 -1.24 -33.55 -14.27
N TYR A 550 -1.28 -32.82 -13.15
CA TYR A 550 -0.23 -31.88 -12.78
C TYR A 550 1.11 -32.57 -12.61
N ILE A 551 2.08 -32.12 -13.40
CA ILE A 551 3.46 -32.61 -13.41
C ILE A 551 4.29 -31.73 -12.48
N ALA A 552 4.91 -32.35 -11.46
CA ALA A 552 5.78 -31.64 -10.53
C ALA A 552 7.02 -31.10 -11.28
N PRO A 553 7.35 -29.80 -11.17
CA PRO A 553 8.43 -29.19 -11.96
C PRO A 553 9.82 -29.76 -11.68
N ASP A 554 10.02 -30.32 -10.49
CA ASP A 554 11.30 -30.80 -9.99
C ASP A 554 11.56 -32.28 -10.27
N THR A 555 10.53 -33.11 -10.33
CA THR A 555 10.66 -34.55 -10.61
C THR A 555 10.22 -34.94 -12.03
N GLY A 556 9.38 -34.12 -12.67
CA GLY A 556 8.77 -34.46 -13.95
C GLY A 556 7.71 -35.58 -13.86
N GLU A 557 7.31 -35.96 -12.65
CA GLU A 557 6.27 -36.97 -12.41
C GLU A 557 4.90 -36.31 -12.31
N ILE A 558 3.86 -37.00 -12.80
CA ILE A 558 2.48 -36.62 -12.49
C ILE A 558 2.28 -36.88 -10.99
N VAL A 559 1.89 -35.86 -10.23
CA VAL A 559 1.74 -35.94 -8.76
C VAL A 559 0.31 -35.78 -8.28
N GLY A 560 -0.59 -35.27 -9.13
CA GLY A 560 -2.00 -35.05 -8.79
C GLY A 560 -2.64 -34.03 -9.71
N ILE A 561 -3.34 -33.05 -9.14
CA ILE A 561 -3.98 -31.97 -9.89
C ILE A 561 -3.60 -30.59 -9.38
N LYS A 562 -3.76 -29.58 -10.25
CA LYS A 562 -3.89 -28.18 -9.85
C LYS A 562 -5.37 -27.82 -9.89
N ALA A 563 -5.89 -27.24 -8.81
CA ALA A 563 -7.29 -26.88 -8.68
C ALA A 563 -7.46 -25.40 -8.35
N LYS A 564 -8.66 -24.87 -8.62
CA LYS A 564 -9.14 -23.56 -8.21
C LYS A 564 -10.37 -23.73 -7.34
N VAL A 565 -10.30 -23.24 -6.12
CA VAL A 565 -11.42 -23.20 -5.19
C VAL A 565 -12.18 -21.89 -5.42
N GLN A 566 -13.51 -21.95 -5.57
CA GLN A 566 -14.37 -20.77 -5.69
C GLN A 566 -15.53 -20.85 -4.70
N VAL A 567 -15.85 -19.70 -4.11
CA VAL A 567 -16.82 -19.58 -3.01
C VAL A 567 -17.95 -18.63 -3.40
N GLY A 568 -19.18 -19.16 -3.40
CA GLY A 568 -20.39 -18.42 -3.74
C GLY A 568 -20.41 -17.83 -5.17
N LYS A 569 -21.45 -17.07 -5.50
CA LYS A 569 -21.58 -16.35 -6.79
C LYS A 569 -20.80 -15.02 -6.83
N GLY A 570 -20.08 -14.67 -5.75
CA GLY A 570 -19.48 -13.35 -5.49
C GLY A 570 -17.96 -13.21 -5.71
N GLY A 571 -17.27 -14.23 -6.22
CA GLY A 571 -15.93 -14.08 -6.81
C GLY A 571 -14.73 -14.09 -5.85
N PHE A 572 -14.75 -14.89 -4.77
CA PHE A 572 -13.50 -15.29 -4.10
C PHE A 572 -12.98 -16.58 -4.70
N GLU A 573 -11.74 -16.56 -5.19
CA GLU A 573 -11.09 -17.73 -5.76
C GLU A 573 -9.60 -17.78 -5.45
N PHE A 574 -9.08 -18.98 -5.27
CA PHE A 574 -7.64 -19.21 -5.10
C PHE A 574 -7.26 -20.58 -5.68
N ASP A 575 -6.00 -20.68 -6.08
CA ASP A 575 -5.44 -21.92 -6.62
C ASP A 575 -4.83 -22.75 -5.48
N CYS A 576 -4.90 -24.07 -5.59
CA CYS A 576 -4.24 -25.01 -4.69
C CYS A 576 -3.81 -26.28 -5.45
N PHE A 577 -3.01 -27.11 -4.79
CA PHE A 577 -2.58 -28.40 -5.28
C PHE A 577 -3.24 -29.54 -4.48
N GLN A 578 -3.63 -30.59 -5.20
CA GLN A 578 -4.12 -31.83 -4.60
C GLN A 578 -3.26 -32.98 -5.13
N PHE A 579 -2.20 -33.29 -4.38
CA PHE A 579 -1.30 -34.40 -4.68
C PHE A 579 -1.86 -35.72 -4.13
N ARG A 580 -1.47 -36.83 -4.75
CA ARG A 580 -1.83 -38.17 -4.30
C ARG A 580 -1.15 -38.53 -2.98
N ALA A 581 -1.75 -39.45 -2.25
CA ALA A 581 -1.25 -39.91 -0.96
C ALA A 581 0.20 -40.43 -1.00
N ASP A 582 0.60 -41.17 -2.06
CA ASP A 582 1.97 -41.68 -2.22
C ASP A 582 3.03 -40.56 -2.25
N VAL A 583 2.66 -39.37 -2.75
CA VAL A 583 3.54 -38.20 -2.82
C VAL A 583 3.76 -37.60 -1.43
N TYR A 584 2.69 -37.43 -0.65
CA TYR A 584 2.81 -36.99 0.74
C TYR A 584 3.64 -37.95 1.58
N GLU A 585 3.40 -39.26 1.45
CA GLU A 585 4.10 -40.30 2.22
C GLU A 585 5.61 -40.31 1.93
N ARG A 586 6.02 -40.23 0.65
CA ARG A 586 7.45 -40.21 0.30
C ARG A 586 8.14 -38.90 0.68
N CYS A 587 7.47 -37.75 0.54
CA CYS A 587 8.00 -36.46 0.97
C CYS A 587 8.16 -36.39 2.51
N ALA A 588 7.17 -36.87 3.27
CA ALA A 588 7.25 -36.98 4.72
C ALA A 588 8.39 -37.90 5.15
N LYS A 589 8.52 -39.08 4.51
CA LYS A 589 9.61 -40.03 4.77
C LYS A 589 10.98 -39.41 4.48
N ALA A 590 11.12 -38.66 3.39
CA ALA A 590 12.35 -37.94 3.04
C ALA A 590 12.71 -36.83 4.04
N ALA A 591 11.74 -36.35 4.81
CA ALA A 591 11.93 -35.41 5.91
C ALA A 591 12.15 -36.09 7.28
N GLY A 592 12.18 -37.42 7.35
CA GLY A 592 12.36 -38.16 8.61
C GLY A 592 11.06 -38.44 9.38
N LEU A 593 9.90 -38.27 8.74
CA LEU A 593 8.59 -38.47 9.35
C LEU A 593 7.88 -39.70 8.79
N LYS A 594 7.14 -40.41 9.66
CA LYS A 594 6.18 -41.45 9.29
C LYS A 594 4.78 -40.84 9.27
N LEU A 595 4.15 -40.84 8.11
CA LEU A 595 2.79 -40.32 7.89
C LEU A 595 1.73 -41.39 8.19
N ILE A 596 0.62 -40.99 8.79
CA ILE A 596 -0.57 -41.80 9.03
C ILE A 596 -1.79 -40.95 8.66
N TRP A 597 -2.67 -41.46 7.80
CA TRP A 597 -3.90 -40.76 7.42
C TRP A 597 -4.97 -40.93 8.48
N GLY A 598 -5.58 -39.82 8.89
CA GLY A 598 -6.66 -39.74 9.86
C GLY A 598 -8.03 -39.91 9.24
N LYS A 599 -9.06 -40.04 10.10
CA LYS A 599 -10.46 -40.11 9.66
C LYS A 599 -11.04 -38.72 9.47
N CYS A 600 -11.92 -38.58 8.49
CA CYS A 600 -12.83 -37.44 8.40
C CYS A 600 -14.12 -37.78 9.15
N VAL A 601 -14.55 -36.87 10.01
CA VAL A 601 -15.73 -36.96 10.85
C VAL A 601 -16.68 -35.84 10.48
N VAL A 602 -17.92 -36.19 10.12
CA VAL A 602 -18.98 -35.21 9.86
C VAL A 602 -19.63 -34.75 11.18
N PRO A 603 -20.27 -33.57 11.23
CA PRO A 603 -20.99 -33.10 12.42
C PRO A 603 -21.98 -34.11 12.97
N ASP A 604 -22.06 -34.25 14.29
CA ASP A 604 -23.06 -35.09 14.96
C ASP A 604 -24.38 -34.34 15.14
N ASP A 605 -25.23 -34.34 14.12
CA ASP A 605 -26.53 -33.68 14.12
C ASP A 605 -27.60 -34.43 13.31
N GLU A 606 -28.80 -33.85 13.23
CA GLU A 606 -29.97 -34.43 12.56
C GLU A 606 -29.74 -34.78 11.09
N ARG A 607 -28.76 -34.17 10.41
CA ARG A 607 -28.42 -34.48 9.01
C ARG A 607 -27.85 -35.88 8.86
N ASN A 608 -27.27 -36.46 9.92
CA ASN A 608 -26.79 -37.84 9.96
C ASN A 608 -27.93 -38.88 9.88
N GLN A 609 -29.18 -38.45 10.06
CA GLN A 609 -30.36 -39.32 9.90
C GLN A 609 -30.83 -39.39 8.42
N THR A 610 -30.15 -38.69 7.52
CA THR A 610 -30.45 -38.59 6.09
C THR A 610 -29.21 -38.90 5.25
N ASP A 611 -29.37 -38.98 3.93
CA ASP A 611 -28.25 -39.15 3.00
C ASP A 611 -27.46 -37.85 2.75
N TYR A 612 -27.69 -36.79 3.55
CA TYR A 612 -27.09 -35.47 3.35
C TYR A 612 -25.57 -35.51 3.24
N TRP A 613 -24.86 -36.30 4.04
CA TRP A 613 -23.39 -36.39 4.01
C TRP A 613 -22.85 -37.49 3.08
N GLN A 614 -23.70 -38.24 2.38
CA GLN A 614 -23.26 -39.40 1.58
C GLN A 614 -22.30 -38.98 0.47
N GLU A 615 -22.60 -37.88 -0.23
CA GLU A 615 -21.74 -37.36 -1.29
C GLU A 615 -20.41 -36.81 -0.74
N TRP A 616 -20.47 -36.09 0.39
CA TRP A 616 -19.29 -35.59 1.08
C TRP A 616 -18.37 -36.71 1.54
N LEU A 617 -18.91 -37.77 2.16
CA LEU A 617 -18.14 -38.92 2.63
C LEU A 617 -17.55 -39.74 1.48
N ALA A 618 -18.19 -39.75 0.31
CA ALA A 618 -17.68 -40.43 -0.88
C ALA A 618 -16.50 -39.69 -1.51
N ARG A 619 -16.48 -38.35 -1.46
CA ARG A 619 -15.39 -37.50 -1.96
C ARG A 619 -15.15 -36.31 -1.03
N PRO A 620 -14.48 -36.50 0.13
CA PRO A 620 -14.20 -35.41 1.06
C PRO A 620 -13.52 -34.20 0.41
N THR A 621 -13.69 -33.03 1.02
CA THR A 621 -12.95 -31.81 0.62
C THR A 621 -11.51 -31.80 1.13
N PHE A 622 -11.24 -32.56 2.20
CA PHE A 622 -9.94 -32.65 2.85
C PHE A 622 -9.63 -34.08 3.32
N ALA A 623 -8.37 -34.32 3.66
CA ALA A 623 -7.92 -35.48 4.41
C ALA A 623 -7.16 -35.02 5.66
N MET A 624 -7.38 -35.72 6.78
CA MET A 624 -6.58 -35.56 7.99
C MET A 624 -5.28 -36.37 7.87
N LEU A 625 -4.19 -35.84 8.42
CA LEU A 625 -2.92 -36.56 8.51
C LEU A 625 -2.25 -36.31 9.86
N GLU A 626 -1.61 -37.35 10.38
CA GLU A 626 -0.74 -37.33 11.55
C GLU A 626 0.67 -37.77 11.14
N ALA A 627 1.71 -37.17 11.72
CA ALA A 627 3.07 -37.63 11.50
C ALA A 627 3.88 -37.69 12.78
N THR A 628 4.74 -38.70 12.89
CA THR A 628 5.70 -38.88 13.99
C THR A 628 7.10 -39.04 13.42
N ARG A 629 8.14 -38.74 14.21
CA ARG A 629 9.52 -39.01 13.81
C ARG A 629 9.71 -40.52 13.56
N ILE A 630 10.51 -40.86 12.55
CA ILE A 630 10.97 -42.24 12.34
C ILE A 630 12.09 -42.48 13.36
N GLU A 631 11.96 -43.50 14.21
CA GLU A 631 13.04 -43.93 15.10
C GLU A 631 14.27 -44.27 14.23
N GLN A 632 15.41 -43.61 14.52
CA GLN A 632 16.68 -43.85 13.83
C GLN A 632 17.37 -45.11 14.32
#